data_AF-A0A7W0LFJ7-F1
#
_entry.id   AF-A0A7W0LFJ7-F1
#
_cell.length_a   1.000
_cell.length_b   1.000
_cell.length_c   1.000
_cell.angle_alpha   90.00
_cell.angle_beta   90.00
_cell.angle_gamma   90.00
#
_symmetry.space_group_name_H-M   'P 1'
#
loop_
_entity.id
_entity.type
_entity.pdbx_description
1 polymer ?
#
loop_
_entity_poly.entity_id
_entity_poly.type
_entity_poly.pdbx_seq_one_letter_code
_entity_poly.pdbx_strand_id
1 'polypeptide(L)'
;MSPILVRPVREQLEHDRVIRLLQLRLKRRHDVVVNIGPDQTVPVKIGPVQIFPDLVLTHPDKGHKLAGTVEVETGESVNHLEAMAQWAHLGRARVPFHLYVPAGCVDIARRLATENHVNLAELWSFHTIGDQTRFTLVHRAPVPEPKRAATPLAAGRRKSAAAKSKSVAGRPKAKPKRKPKTAKAQKAKPQKQKRM
;
A
#
# COMPACT_ATOMS: atom_id res chain seq x y z
N MET A 1 -4.39 3.77 -14.17
CA MET A 1 -5.32 3.83 -15.31
C MET A 1 -6.48 2.92 -14.97
N SER A 2 -7.69 3.48 -14.82
CA SER A 2 -8.90 2.68 -14.59
C SER A 2 -9.35 2.02 -15.91
N PRO A 3 -9.74 0.74 -15.91
CA PRO A 3 -10.00 -0.05 -17.11
C PRO A 3 -11.30 0.30 -17.86
N ILE A 4 -12.01 1.38 -17.53
CA ILE A 4 -12.94 1.99 -18.48
C ILE A 4 -12.24 3.08 -19.29
N LEU A 5 -12.03 2.79 -20.58
CA LEU A 5 -11.32 3.68 -21.50
C LEU A 5 -12.06 5.01 -21.75
N VAL A 6 -13.38 5.06 -21.64
CA VAL A 6 -14.21 6.29 -21.60
C VAL A 6 -15.54 5.96 -20.91
N ARG A 7 -15.82 6.54 -19.73
CA ARG A 7 -17.17 6.49 -19.12
C ARG A 7 -18.08 7.53 -19.80
N PRO A 8 -19.37 7.25 -20.06
CA PRO A 8 -20.32 8.27 -20.50
C PRO A 8 -20.32 9.48 -19.55
N VAL A 9 -20.45 10.71 -20.08
CA VAL A 9 -20.36 11.94 -19.27
C VAL A 9 -21.34 11.94 -18.10
N ARG A 10 -22.57 11.46 -18.31
CA ARG A 10 -23.58 11.34 -17.25
C ARG A 10 -23.07 10.47 -16.09
N GLU A 11 -22.43 9.36 -16.41
CA GLU A 11 -21.93 8.41 -15.45
C GLU A 11 -20.72 8.96 -14.70
N GLN A 12 -19.82 9.67 -15.39
CA GLN A 12 -18.71 10.36 -14.75
C GLN A 12 -19.20 11.45 -13.77
N LEU A 13 -20.24 12.21 -14.13
CA LEU A 13 -20.81 13.22 -13.23
C LEU A 13 -21.45 12.60 -11.98
N GLU A 14 -22.09 11.43 -12.12
CA GLU A 14 -22.63 10.69 -10.98
C GLU A 14 -21.51 10.17 -10.08
N HIS A 15 -20.48 9.57 -10.67
CA HIS A 15 -19.28 9.08 -9.97
C HIS A 15 -18.61 10.21 -9.16
N ASP A 16 -18.28 11.32 -9.81
CA ASP A 16 -17.66 12.49 -9.18
C ASP A 16 -18.55 13.07 -8.06
N ARG A 17 -19.87 13.11 -8.25
CA ARG A 17 -20.83 13.59 -7.25
C ARG A 17 -20.79 12.71 -6.00
N VAL A 18 -20.85 11.39 -6.18
CA VAL A 18 -20.82 10.43 -5.06
C VAL A 18 -19.49 10.55 -4.30
N ILE A 19 -18.37 10.64 -5.01
CA ILE A 19 -17.04 10.84 -4.41
C ILE A 19 -17.01 12.09 -3.53
N ARG A 20 -17.49 13.24 -4.03
CA ARG A 20 -17.51 14.49 -3.26
C ARG A 20 -18.36 14.37 -1.98
N LEU A 21 -19.50 13.69 -2.07
CA LEU A 21 -20.35 13.44 -0.90
C LEU A 21 -19.67 12.51 0.12
N LEU A 22 -18.96 11.48 -0.36
CA LEU A 22 -18.18 10.58 0.50
C LEU A 22 -17.01 11.30 1.16
N GLN A 23 -16.32 12.17 0.44
CA GLN A 23 -15.24 12.99 0.99
C GLN A 23 -15.75 13.79 2.20
N LEU A 24 -16.88 14.49 2.07
CA LEU A 24 -17.48 15.26 3.16
C LEU A 24 -17.89 14.38 4.35
N ARG A 25 -18.44 13.19 4.08
CA ARG A 25 -18.86 12.23 5.11
C ARG A 25 -17.65 11.66 5.88
N LEU A 26 -16.59 11.28 5.17
CA LEU A 26 -15.43 10.57 5.73
C LEU A 26 -14.41 11.50 6.39
N LYS A 27 -14.34 12.77 5.98
CA LYS A 27 -13.52 13.82 6.63
C LYS A 27 -13.82 14.03 8.11
N ARG A 28 -14.98 13.57 8.59
CA ARG A 28 -15.33 13.58 10.03
C ARG A 28 -14.50 12.62 10.88
N ARG A 29 -13.84 11.63 10.26
CA ARG A 29 -13.11 10.54 10.96
C ARG A 29 -11.68 10.35 10.47
N HIS A 30 -11.38 10.78 9.25
CA HIS A 30 -10.10 10.56 8.59
C HIS A 30 -9.66 11.83 7.87
N ASP A 31 -8.36 11.93 7.61
CA ASP A 31 -7.88 12.78 6.53
C ASP A 31 -8.17 12.08 5.20
N VAL A 32 -8.70 12.83 4.23
CA VAL A 32 -9.20 12.25 2.97
C VAL A 32 -8.58 12.97 1.78
N VAL A 33 -7.82 12.23 0.99
CA VAL A 33 -7.36 12.64 -0.35
C VAL A 33 -8.22 11.96 -1.40
N VAL A 34 -8.49 12.67 -2.49
CA VAL A 34 -9.40 12.22 -3.55
C VAL A 34 -8.68 12.27 -4.88
N ASN A 35 -8.83 11.23 -5.69
CA ASN A 35 -8.32 11.16 -7.05
C ASN A 35 -9.54 11.23 -8.00
N ILE A 36 -9.91 12.43 -8.46
CA ILE A 36 -11.08 12.65 -9.34
C ILE A 36 -10.58 12.95 -10.75
N GLY A 37 -11.24 12.37 -11.76
CA GLY A 37 -10.97 12.68 -13.16
C GLY A 37 -9.50 12.42 -13.54
N PRO A 38 -8.80 13.36 -14.20
CA PRO A 38 -7.39 13.18 -14.57
C PRO A 38 -6.42 13.30 -13.39
N ASP A 39 -6.89 13.79 -12.23
CA ASP A 39 -6.03 14.11 -11.09
C ASP A 39 -5.70 12.86 -10.27
N GLN A 40 -4.56 12.24 -10.58
CA GLN A 40 -3.98 11.11 -9.84
C GLN A 40 -2.98 11.60 -8.80
N THR A 41 -3.49 12.13 -7.70
CA THR A 41 -2.70 12.87 -6.70
C THR A 41 -1.94 11.92 -5.77
N VAL A 42 -2.63 10.95 -5.17
CA VAL A 42 -2.03 10.03 -4.19
C VAL A 42 -2.20 8.58 -4.62
N PRO A 43 -1.08 7.89 -4.92
CA PRO A 43 -1.11 6.47 -5.19
C PRO A 43 -1.09 5.62 -3.91
N VAL A 44 -1.65 4.42 -4.02
CA VAL A 44 -1.48 3.32 -3.09
C VAL A 44 -0.63 2.25 -3.78
N LYS A 45 0.50 1.89 -3.15
CA LYS A 45 1.41 0.85 -3.63
C LYS A 45 1.02 -0.50 -3.05
N ILE A 46 0.77 -1.48 -3.92
CA ILE A 46 0.35 -2.83 -3.58
C ILE A 46 1.29 -3.80 -4.29
N GLY A 47 2.31 -4.27 -3.56
CA GLY A 47 3.40 -5.05 -4.16
C GLY A 47 4.11 -4.22 -5.24
N PRO A 48 4.26 -4.74 -6.48
CA PRO A 48 4.87 -4.00 -7.58
C PRO A 48 3.89 -3.03 -8.28
N VAL A 49 2.59 -3.09 -7.96
CA VAL A 49 1.55 -2.32 -8.65
C VAL A 49 1.26 -1.02 -7.91
N GLN A 50 1.08 0.05 -8.66
CA GLN A 50 0.65 1.35 -8.15
C GLN A 50 -0.76 1.66 -8.66
N ILE A 51 -1.70 1.90 -7.75
CA ILE A 51 -3.10 2.19 -8.05
C ILE A 51 -3.50 3.51 -7.42
N PHE A 52 -4.41 4.23 -8.06
CA PHE A 52 -4.97 5.48 -7.55
C PHE A 52 -6.45 5.23 -7.26
N PRO A 53 -6.81 4.80 -6.03
CA PRO A 53 -8.21 4.61 -5.69
C PRO A 53 -8.91 5.96 -5.60
N ASP A 54 -10.23 5.98 -5.76
CA ASP A 54 -11.01 7.22 -5.74
C ASP A 54 -10.79 8.05 -4.46
N LEU A 55 -10.76 7.38 -3.30
CA LEU A 55 -10.38 8.03 -2.04
C LEU A 55 -9.32 7.24 -1.28
N VAL A 56 -8.36 8.00 -0.75
CA VAL A 56 -7.31 7.52 0.15
C VAL A 56 -7.57 8.09 1.54
N LEU A 57 -7.79 7.21 2.51
CA LEU A 57 -8.05 7.57 3.90
C LEU A 57 -6.75 7.44 4.69
N THR A 58 -6.39 8.48 5.45
CA THR A 58 -5.24 8.45 6.36
C THR A 58 -5.67 8.83 7.77
N HIS A 59 -4.90 8.36 8.75
CA HIS A 59 -5.13 8.71 10.16
C HIS A 59 -4.62 10.13 10.43
N PRO A 60 -5.46 11.04 10.98
CA PRO A 60 -5.02 12.39 11.32
C PRO A 60 -3.91 12.38 12.39
N ASP A 61 -4.06 11.53 13.40
CA ASP A 61 -3.18 11.54 14.58
C ASP A 61 -1.94 10.62 14.45
N LYS A 62 -1.84 9.84 13.36
CA LYS A 62 -0.75 8.85 13.17
C LYS A 62 0.14 9.20 11.99
N GLY A 63 0.45 10.49 11.83
CA GLY A 63 1.36 10.99 10.80
C GLY A 63 0.90 10.64 9.38
N HIS A 64 -0.40 10.78 9.12
CA HIS A 64 -1.02 10.45 7.82
C HIS A 64 -0.77 9.02 7.33
N LYS A 65 -0.59 8.06 8.26
CA LYS A 65 -0.53 6.64 7.89
C LYS A 65 -1.82 6.21 7.19
N LEU A 66 -1.68 5.46 6.10
CA LEU A 66 -2.80 4.87 5.36
C LEU A 66 -3.73 4.08 6.28
N ALA A 67 -4.99 4.48 6.31
CA ALA A 67 -6.05 3.94 7.15
C ALA A 67 -7.03 3.07 6.34
N GLY A 68 -7.21 3.36 5.05
CA GLY A 68 -8.11 2.62 4.16
C GLY A 68 -8.16 3.21 2.76
N THR A 69 -8.78 2.48 1.84
CA THR A 69 -9.04 2.92 0.46
C THR A 69 -10.51 2.76 0.14
N VAL A 70 -11.03 3.65 -0.70
CA VAL A 70 -12.42 3.62 -1.16
C VAL A 70 -12.44 3.68 -2.68
N GLU A 71 -13.22 2.79 -3.28
CA GLU A 71 -13.56 2.85 -4.70
C GLU A 71 -15.08 3.06 -4.85
N VAL A 72 -15.46 3.90 -5.81
CA VAL A 72 -16.84 4.20 -6.15
C VAL A 72 -17.11 3.69 -7.55
N GLU A 73 -18.16 2.91 -7.69
CA GLU A 73 -18.63 2.41 -8.97
C GLU A 73 -19.96 3.01 -9.34
N THR A 74 -20.25 3.01 -10.62
CA THR A 74 -21.51 3.39 -11.26
C THR A 74 -22.03 2.21 -12.09
N GLY A 75 -23.20 2.37 -12.73
CA GLY A 75 -23.93 1.25 -13.34
C GLY A 75 -23.09 0.40 -14.30
N GLU A 76 -22.34 1.03 -15.21
CA GLU A 76 -21.55 0.34 -16.23
C GLU A 76 -20.17 -0.08 -15.69
N SER A 77 -19.70 0.55 -14.61
CA SER A 77 -18.40 0.25 -14.02
C SER A 77 -18.41 -0.91 -13.01
N VAL A 78 -19.59 -1.37 -12.58
CA VAL A 78 -19.70 -2.67 -11.90
C VAL A 78 -19.57 -3.80 -12.93
N ASN A 79 -18.32 -4.18 -13.26
CA ASN A 79 -18.03 -5.20 -14.26
C ASN A 79 -16.78 -6.05 -13.92
N HIS A 80 -16.54 -7.09 -14.72
CA HIS A 80 -15.46 -8.05 -14.47
C HIS A 80 -14.05 -7.46 -14.67
N LEU A 81 -13.88 -6.52 -15.62
CA LEU A 81 -12.58 -5.89 -15.87
C LEU A 81 -12.16 -5.00 -14.69
N GLU A 82 -13.08 -4.22 -14.15
CA GLU A 82 -12.85 -3.41 -12.95
C GLU A 82 -12.53 -4.29 -11.74
N ALA A 83 -13.29 -5.38 -11.56
CA ALA A 83 -13.04 -6.35 -10.49
C ALA A 83 -11.62 -6.95 -10.55
N MET A 84 -11.14 -7.35 -11.73
CA MET A 84 -9.81 -7.93 -11.91
C MET A 84 -8.69 -6.88 -11.84
N ALA A 85 -8.85 -5.76 -12.55
CA ALA A 85 -7.76 -4.79 -12.71
C ALA A 85 -7.60 -3.90 -11.48
N GLN A 86 -8.68 -3.61 -10.75
CA GLN A 86 -8.64 -2.71 -9.60
C GLN A 86 -9.01 -3.40 -8.29
N TRP A 87 -10.21 -3.95 -8.19
CA TRP A 87 -10.72 -4.40 -6.89
C TRP A 87 -9.85 -5.52 -6.30
N ALA A 88 -9.43 -6.48 -7.13
CA ALA A 88 -8.55 -7.57 -6.71
C ALA A 88 -7.18 -7.07 -6.21
N HIS A 89 -6.69 -5.94 -6.73
CA HIS A 89 -5.47 -5.33 -6.21
C HIS A 89 -5.74 -4.60 -4.90
N LEU A 90 -6.77 -3.75 -4.84
CA LEU A 90 -7.14 -2.99 -3.63
C LEU A 90 -7.48 -3.93 -2.46
N GLY A 91 -8.17 -5.04 -2.70
CA GLY A 91 -8.45 -6.07 -1.68
C GLY A 91 -7.20 -6.76 -1.14
N ARG A 92 -6.06 -6.72 -1.84
CA ARG A 92 -4.77 -7.23 -1.34
C ARG A 92 -3.99 -6.19 -0.53
N ALA A 93 -4.47 -4.95 -0.45
CA ALA A 93 -3.85 -3.94 0.39
C ALA A 93 -3.89 -4.36 1.87
N ARG A 94 -2.91 -3.91 2.66
CA ARG A 94 -2.86 -4.17 4.12
C ARG A 94 -3.78 -3.26 4.93
N VAL A 95 -4.69 -2.57 4.27
CA VAL A 95 -5.65 -1.63 4.87
C VAL A 95 -7.06 -2.01 4.39
N PRO A 96 -8.11 -1.67 5.15
CA PRO A 96 -9.49 -1.84 4.74
C PRO A 96 -9.76 -1.25 3.35
N PHE A 97 -10.39 -2.06 2.50
CA PHE A 97 -10.90 -1.64 1.20
C PHE A 97 -12.44 -1.55 1.26
N HIS A 98 -12.99 -0.38 0.94
CA HIS A 98 -14.43 -0.13 0.93
C HIS A 98 -14.92 0.11 -0.50
N LEU A 99 -15.95 -0.62 -0.91
CA LEU A 99 -16.54 -0.48 -2.25
C LEU A 99 -17.93 0.15 -2.13
N TYR A 100 -18.18 1.19 -2.91
CA TYR A 100 -19.48 1.86 -3.00
C TYR A 100 -20.07 1.62 -4.38
N VAL A 101 -21.27 1.04 -4.46
CA VAL A 101 -21.94 0.70 -5.72
C VAL A 101 -23.37 1.24 -5.77
N PRO A 102 -23.99 1.42 -6.95
CA PRO A 102 -25.40 1.74 -7.03
C PRO A 102 -26.25 0.63 -6.40
N ALA A 103 -27.38 0.99 -5.79
CA ALA A 103 -28.26 0.02 -5.12
C ALA A 103 -28.71 -1.14 -6.02
N GLY A 104 -28.90 -0.90 -7.32
CA GLY A 104 -29.27 -1.94 -8.30
C GLY A 104 -28.12 -2.89 -8.69
N CYS A 105 -26.88 -2.59 -8.31
CA CYS A 105 -25.68 -3.35 -8.69
C CYS A 105 -25.09 -4.17 -7.54
N VAL A 106 -25.72 -4.17 -6.36
CA VAL A 106 -25.21 -4.82 -5.14
C VAL A 106 -24.95 -6.31 -5.33
N ASP A 107 -25.89 -7.04 -5.93
CA ASP A 107 -25.78 -8.48 -6.09
C ASP A 107 -24.69 -8.85 -7.09
N ILE A 108 -24.57 -8.07 -8.17
CA ILE A 108 -23.52 -8.23 -9.18
C ILE A 108 -22.15 -7.94 -8.55
N ALA A 109 -22.02 -6.84 -7.79
CA ALA A 109 -20.77 -6.49 -7.12
C ALA A 109 -20.33 -7.57 -6.12
N ARG A 110 -21.27 -8.12 -5.33
CA ARG A 110 -20.98 -9.22 -4.40
C ARG A 110 -20.50 -10.47 -5.13
N ARG A 111 -21.18 -10.84 -6.23
CA ARG A 111 -20.80 -11.99 -7.06
C ARG A 111 -19.41 -11.80 -7.66
N LEU A 112 -19.14 -10.65 -8.28
CA LEU A 112 -17.84 -10.32 -8.86
C LEU A 112 -16.72 -10.31 -7.82
N ALA A 113 -16.99 -9.76 -6.62
CA ALA A 113 -16.02 -9.77 -5.54
C ALA A 113 -15.69 -11.20 -5.08
N THR A 114 -16.69 -12.09 -5.05
CA THR A 114 -16.50 -13.50 -4.68
C THR A 114 -15.72 -14.26 -5.76
N GLU A 115 -16.11 -14.12 -7.03
CA GLU A 115 -15.47 -14.76 -8.18
C GLU A 115 -14.00 -14.35 -8.34
N ASN A 116 -13.68 -13.08 -8.04
CA ASN A 116 -12.33 -12.54 -8.16
C ASN A 116 -11.55 -12.54 -6.83
N HIS A 117 -12.07 -13.19 -5.79
CA HIS A 117 -11.45 -13.27 -4.46
C HIS A 117 -11.06 -11.91 -3.86
N VAL A 118 -11.90 -10.90 -4.07
CA VAL A 118 -11.71 -9.55 -3.56
C VAL A 118 -12.02 -9.52 -2.07
N ASN A 119 -11.03 -9.19 -1.26
CA ASN A 119 -11.22 -8.98 0.18
C ASN A 119 -11.79 -7.58 0.45
N LEU A 120 -13.12 -7.48 0.48
CA LEU A 120 -13.86 -6.27 0.81
C LEU A 120 -14.01 -6.13 2.32
N ALA A 121 -13.54 -5.02 2.90
CA ALA A 121 -13.80 -4.71 4.30
C ALA A 121 -15.25 -4.23 4.49
N GLU A 122 -15.74 -3.39 3.57
CA GLU A 122 -17.14 -2.97 3.55
C GLU A 122 -17.65 -2.85 2.11
N LEU A 123 -18.91 -3.25 1.90
CA LEU A 123 -19.68 -2.95 0.69
C LEU A 123 -20.83 -2.03 1.08
N TRP A 124 -20.89 -0.87 0.45
CA TRP A 124 -21.94 0.11 0.62
C TRP A 124 -22.73 0.23 -0.68
N SER A 125 -24.04 0.40 -0.55
CA SER A 125 -24.87 0.84 -1.67
C SER A 125 -25.16 2.33 -1.55
N PHE A 126 -25.28 2.98 -2.70
CA PHE A 126 -25.85 4.31 -2.77
C PHE A 126 -27.08 4.35 -3.66
N HIS A 127 -28.01 5.23 -3.31
CA HIS A 127 -29.21 5.50 -4.09
C HIS A 127 -29.43 7.00 -4.12
N THR A 128 -29.57 7.55 -5.33
CA THR A 128 -29.74 8.97 -5.57
C THR A 128 -31.19 9.24 -5.98
N ILE A 129 -31.91 10.00 -5.14
CA ILE A 129 -33.28 10.46 -5.42
C ILE A 129 -33.21 11.98 -5.51
N GLY A 130 -33.30 12.49 -6.75
CA GLY A 130 -33.07 13.91 -7.05
C GLY A 130 -31.70 14.36 -6.53
N ASP A 131 -31.71 15.33 -5.61
CA ASP A 131 -30.48 15.92 -5.05
C ASP A 131 -29.95 15.20 -3.80
N GLN A 132 -30.66 14.20 -3.30
CA GLN A 132 -30.24 13.44 -2.12
C GLN A 132 -29.61 12.10 -2.50
N THR A 133 -28.41 11.84 -1.99
CA THR A 133 -27.77 10.51 -2.06
C THR A 133 -27.76 9.88 -0.68
N ARG A 134 -28.32 8.67 -0.59
CA ARG A 134 -28.34 7.87 0.65
C ARG A 134 -27.33 6.74 0.53
N PHE A 135 -26.55 6.54 1.59
CA PHE A 135 -25.56 5.46 1.70
C PHE A 135 -26.03 4.41 2.71
N THR A 136 -26.05 3.15 2.29
CA THR A 136 -26.49 2.02 3.12
C THR A 136 -25.38 0.99 3.18
N LEU A 137 -25.00 0.57 4.40
CA LEU A 137 -24.02 -0.51 4.58
C LEU A 137 -24.71 -1.83 4.23
N VAL A 138 -24.20 -2.53 3.22
CA VAL A 138 -24.74 -3.81 2.76
C VAL A 138 -23.97 -4.97 3.38
N HIS A 139 -22.66 -4.84 3.46
CA HIS A 139 -21.81 -5.87 4.02
C HIS A 139 -20.63 -5.22 4.74
N ARG A 140 -20.27 -5.80 5.89
CA ARG A 140 -19.05 -5.50 6.61
C ARG A 140 -18.37 -6.82 6.91
N ALA A 141 -17.13 -6.97 6.48
CA ALA A 141 -16.33 -8.12 6.84
C ALA A 141 -16.05 -8.09 8.35
N PRO A 142 -16.02 -9.25 9.02
CA PRO A 142 -15.56 -9.32 10.40
C PRO A 142 -14.12 -8.82 10.46
N VAL A 143 -13.85 -7.83 11.31
CA VAL A 143 -12.51 -7.29 11.52
C VAL A 143 -11.64 -8.44 12.03
N PRO A 144 -10.58 -8.86 11.32
CA PRO A 144 -9.64 -9.79 11.88
C PRO A 144 -8.99 -9.07 13.05
N GLU A 145 -9.24 -9.54 14.28
CA GLU A 145 -8.47 -9.05 15.41
C GLU A 145 -6.99 -9.20 15.06
N PRO A 146 -6.17 -8.15 15.24
CA PRO A 146 -4.76 -8.29 15.00
C PRO A 146 -4.28 -9.39 15.94
N LYS A 147 -3.89 -10.54 15.39
CA LYS A 147 -3.15 -11.57 16.12
C LYS A 147 -1.96 -10.83 16.72
N ARG A 148 -2.04 -10.49 18.01
CA ARG A 148 -0.90 -10.04 18.78
C ARG A 148 0.16 -11.08 18.51
N ALA A 149 1.24 -10.68 17.86
CA ALA A 149 2.41 -11.52 17.71
C ALA A 149 2.73 -12.00 19.13
N ALA A 150 2.59 -13.31 19.36
CA ALA A 150 2.92 -13.90 20.64
C ALA A 150 4.37 -13.47 20.92
N THR A 151 4.54 -12.69 21.98
CA THR A 151 5.86 -12.33 22.48
C THR A 151 6.58 -13.65 22.71
N PRO A 152 7.73 -13.93 22.08
CA PRO A 152 8.49 -15.11 22.44
C PRO A 152 8.80 -14.97 23.93
N LEU A 153 8.25 -15.86 24.76
CA LEU A 153 8.64 -15.95 26.16
C LEU A 153 10.16 -16.12 26.16
N ALA A 154 10.85 -15.12 26.68
CA ALA A 154 12.28 -15.15 26.87
C ALA A 154 12.61 -16.39 27.70
N ALA A 155 13.20 -17.40 27.05
CA ALA A 155 13.70 -18.58 27.73
C ALA A 155 14.73 -18.13 28.76
N GLY A 156 14.44 -18.47 30.01
CA GLY A 156 15.17 -18.04 31.19
C GLY A 156 16.67 -18.30 31.08
N ARG A 157 17.41 -17.22 31.31
CA ARG A 157 18.84 -17.17 31.62
C ARG A 157 19.14 -18.04 32.85
N ARG A 158 19.60 -19.27 32.66
CA ARG A 158 20.27 -20.04 33.71
C ARG A 158 21.77 -19.74 33.69
N LYS A 159 22.21 -19.00 34.70
CA LYS A 159 23.62 -18.87 35.09
C LYS A 159 24.07 -20.16 35.76
N SER A 160 25.23 -20.70 35.35
CA SER A 160 26.09 -21.48 36.23
C SER A 160 27.56 -21.25 35.83
N ALA A 161 28.26 -20.48 36.67
CA ALA A 161 29.72 -20.52 36.87
C ALA A 161 30.01 -21.66 37.88
N ALA A 162 31.18 -22.30 38.04
CA ALA A 162 32.55 -22.22 37.53
C ALA A 162 33.30 -23.53 37.90
N ALA A 163 34.61 -23.61 37.55
CA ALA A 163 35.69 -24.50 38.02
C ALA A 163 35.93 -25.79 37.19
N LYS A 164 37.15 -26.22 36.81
CA LYS A 164 38.53 -25.85 37.19
C LYS A 164 39.55 -26.36 36.14
N SER A 165 40.55 -25.52 35.86
CA SER A 165 41.98 -25.77 35.54
C SER A 165 42.46 -27.08 34.87
N LYS A 166 43.25 -26.94 33.78
CA LYS A 166 44.66 -27.37 33.74
C LYS A 166 45.45 -26.57 32.69
N SER A 167 46.53 -25.94 33.15
CA SER A 167 47.56 -25.22 32.42
C SER A 167 48.65 -26.17 31.91
N VAL A 168 49.15 -25.99 30.68
CA VAL A 168 50.58 -26.21 30.38
C VAL A 168 51.07 -25.12 29.43
N ALA A 169 52.19 -24.53 29.83
CA ALA A 169 52.86 -23.38 29.26
C ALA A 169 53.68 -23.73 28.00
N GLY A 170 53.93 -22.71 27.16
CA GLY A 170 54.90 -22.78 26.08
C GLY A 170 54.94 -21.51 25.22
N ARG A 171 55.67 -20.49 25.66
CA ARG A 171 56.07 -19.32 24.85
C ARG A 171 57.51 -18.97 25.25
N PRO A 172 58.42 -18.62 24.31
CA PRO A 172 58.63 -17.20 24.00
C PRO A 172 58.96 -16.93 22.49
N LYS A 173 58.35 -15.90 21.87
CA LYS A 173 58.91 -14.60 21.42
C LYS A 173 60.09 -14.64 20.40
N ALA A 174 59.87 -14.05 19.20
CA ALA A 174 60.67 -12.93 18.66
C ALA A 174 60.10 -12.37 17.32
N LYS A 175 59.88 -11.04 17.25
CA LYS A 175 59.96 -10.19 16.02
C LYS A 175 61.41 -9.63 15.94
N PRO A 176 61.89 -8.78 14.99
CA PRO A 176 61.28 -8.06 13.84
C PRO A 176 62.18 -7.90 12.55
N LYS A 177 61.76 -7.02 11.61
CA LYS A 177 62.53 -6.29 10.52
C LYS A 177 62.79 -7.09 9.21
N ARG A 178 62.80 -6.54 7.98
CA ARG A 178 62.70 -5.18 7.38
C ARG A 178 62.54 -5.32 5.83
N LYS A 179 61.91 -4.35 5.16
CA LYS A 179 61.97 -4.03 3.68
C LYS A 179 63.40 -3.52 3.29
N PRO A 180 63.78 -3.08 2.04
CA PRO A 180 63.02 -2.78 0.79
C PRO A 180 63.77 -3.07 -0.58
N LYS A 181 63.13 -2.74 -1.73
CA LYS A 181 63.64 -1.97 -2.93
C LYS A 181 62.83 -2.31 -4.21
N THR A 182 62.01 -1.39 -4.75
CA THR A 182 62.22 -0.45 -5.90
C THR A 182 62.51 -1.17 -7.22
N ALA A 183 61.80 -0.97 -8.34
CA ALA A 183 61.56 0.26 -9.13
C ALA A 183 60.49 -0.07 -10.22
N LYS A 184 59.82 0.82 -10.96
CA LYS A 184 60.07 2.20 -11.38
C LYS A 184 58.75 2.80 -11.90
N ALA A 185 58.55 4.09 -11.67
CA ALA A 185 57.48 4.88 -12.28
C ALA A 185 57.88 5.34 -13.70
N GLN A 186 56.89 5.53 -14.58
CA GLN A 186 56.94 6.58 -15.60
C GLN A 186 55.60 7.33 -15.60
N LYS A 187 55.69 8.62 -15.25
CA LYS A 187 54.71 9.69 -15.53
C LYS A 187 55.36 10.62 -16.54
N ALA A 188 54.61 11.04 -17.57
CA ALA A 188 54.49 12.42 -18.09
C ALA A 188 53.71 12.37 -19.42
N LYS A 189 52.47 12.89 -19.53
CA LYS A 189 52.01 14.29 -19.70
C LYS A 189 52.00 14.79 -21.17
N PRO A 190 51.19 15.81 -21.52
CA PRO A 190 50.20 15.78 -22.61
C PRO A 190 50.62 16.59 -23.85
N GLN A 191 49.85 16.48 -24.95
CA GLN A 191 49.95 17.42 -26.07
C GLN A 191 48.57 17.97 -26.46
N LYS A 192 48.51 19.31 -26.49
CA LYS A 192 47.41 20.18 -26.92
C LYS A 192 47.83 20.77 -28.28
N GLN A 193 46.85 21.24 -29.06
CA GLN A 193 46.91 22.02 -30.34
C GLN A 193 46.58 21.18 -31.59
N LYS A 194 45.85 21.66 -32.60
CA LYS A 194 45.24 22.97 -32.94
C LYS A 194 44.28 22.73 -34.12
N ARG A 195 43.25 23.59 -34.21
CA ARG A 195 42.60 24.16 -35.42
C ARG A 195 42.75 23.40 -36.76
N MET A 196 41.62 23.03 -37.36
CA MET A 196 41.08 23.71 -38.55
C MET A 196 39.57 23.76 -38.45
#